data_AF-A0A1R1QWD8-F1
#
_entry.id   AF-A0A1R1QWD8-F1
#
_cell.length_a   1.000
_cell.length_b   1.000
_cell.length_c   1.000
_cell.angle_alpha   90.00
_cell.angle_beta   90.00
_cell.angle_gamma   90.00
#
_symmetry.space_group_name_H-M   'P 1'
#
loop_
_entity.id
_entity.type
_entity.pdbx_description
1 polymer ?
#
loop_
_entity_poly.entity_id
_entity_poly.type
_entity_poly.pdbx_seq_one_letter_code
_entity_poly.pdbx_strand_id
1 'polypeptide(L)'
;MHQTSANLLYKLNLLKKAVDHMKMGLTITDPSLPDHPIIFVNKGFLQLTGYSEEEAVGRNCRFLQGNDSNRSELEKVRRAIKKEESAAVQLKNYKKDGTMFWNEVVIEPLRFTEGGEEKLYFIGFQKDVTSEREQQKQLSNSLDEVLAISTPIVPVKDGISILPVIGTLTEQRFQNMLEKVSTYIMHSKDDYFIIDLSGLLGIDTFVADAIFKLHDLISLTGTEFLVTGIQTDLAMKMAELRVDFGGLKTYMNVKAALEHIQF
;
A
#
# COMPACT_ATOMS: atom_id res chain seq x y z
N MET A 1 -15.40 -52.93 -19.89
CA MET A 1 -14.90 -52.43 -18.60
C MET A 1 -13.48 -51.85 -18.66
N HIS A 2 -12.56 -52.34 -19.50
CA HIS A 2 -11.19 -51.80 -19.59
C HIS A 2 -11.05 -50.37 -20.19
N GLN A 3 -11.97 -49.93 -21.05
CA GLN A 3 -11.85 -48.67 -21.79
C GLN A 3 -12.21 -47.42 -20.93
N THR A 4 -13.09 -47.59 -19.93
CA THR A 4 -13.55 -46.51 -19.05
C THR A 4 -12.50 -46.13 -18.00
N SER A 5 -11.82 -47.13 -17.40
CA SER A 5 -10.74 -46.90 -16.42
C SER A 5 -9.50 -46.27 -17.04
N ALA A 6 -9.15 -46.64 -18.28
CA ALA A 6 -8.05 -46.02 -19.02
C ALA A 6 -8.33 -44.54 -19.34
N ASN A 7 -9.59 -44.19 -19.64
CA ASN A 7 -10.01 -42.81 -19.88
C ASN A 7 -9.95 -41.96 -18.60
N LEU A 8 -10.36 -42.52 -17.46
CA LEU A 8 -10.28 -41.84 -16.16
C LEU A 8 -8.83 -41.58 -15.74
N LEU A 9 -7.95 -42.58 -15.85
CA LEU A 9 -6.52 -42.43 -15.55
C LEU A 9 -5.87 -41.38 -16.45
N TYR A 10 -6.22 -41.35 -17.74
CA TYR A 10 -5.77 -40.31 -18.67
C TYR A 10 -6.20 -38.91 -18.21
N LYS A 11 -7.48 -38.72 -17.87
CA LYS A 11 -8.00 -37.43 -17.39
C LYS A 11 -7.33 -36.96 -16.10
N LEU A 12 -7.13 -37.86 -15.13
CA LEU A 12 -6.43 -37.55 -13.88
C LEU A 12 -4.98 -37.13 -14.13
N ASN A 13 -4.27 -37.85 -15.00
CA ASN A 13 -2.91 -37.49 -15.39
C ASN A 13 -2.85 -36.14 -16.13
N LEU A 14 -3.84 -35.85 -16.99
CA LEU A 14 -3.92 -34.56 -17.68
C LEU A 14 -4.17 -33.41 -16.69
N LEU A 15 -5.10 -33.58 -15.74
CA LEU A 15 -5.36 -32.59 -14.70
C LEU A 15 -4.14 -32.35 -13.81
N LYS A 16 -3.46 -33.43 -13.38
CA LYS A 16 -2.22 -33.32 -12.61
C LYS A 16 -1.15 -32.54 -13.39
N LYS A 17 -0.96 -32.86 -14.67
CA LYS A 17 -0.02 -32.10 -15.53
C LYS A 17 -0.42 -30.65 -15.70
N ALA A 18 -1.70 -30.34 -15.86
CA ALA A 18 -2.19 -28.97 -15.99
C ALA A 18 -1.92 -28.16 -14.71
N VAL A 19 -2.24 -28.72 -13.54
CA VAL A 19 -1.98 -28.13 -12.23
C VAL A 19 -0.47 -27.93 -11.98
N ASP A 20 0.36 -28.88 -12.41
CA ASP A 20 1.82 -28.79 -12.34
C ASP A 20 2.43 -27.74 -13.28
N HIS A 21 1.73 -27.37 -14.35
CA HIS A 21 2.19 -26.35 -15.31
C HIS A 21 1.84 -24.93 -14.88
N MET A 22 0.96 -24.78 -13.88
CA MET A 22 0.60 -23.48 -13.33
C MET A 22 1.79 -22.89 -12.59
N LYS A 23 2.09 -21.61 -12.84
CA LYS A 23 3.14 -20.85 -12.14
C LYS A 23 2.75 -20.38 -10.74
N MET A 24 1.58 -20.82 -10.26
CA MET A 24 1.08 -20.52 -8.93
C MET A 24 1.19 -21.75 -8.03
N GLY A 25 1.43 -21.52 -6.74
CA GLY A 25 1.31 -22.55 -5.73
C GLY A 25 -0.13 -22.97 -5.55
N LEU A 26 -0.36 -24.26 -5.45
CA LEU A 26 -1.62 -24.87 -5.05
C LEU A 26 -1.34 -25.82 -3.90
N THR A 27 -2.10 -25.66 -2.82
CA THR A 27 -2.08 -26.53 -1.64
C THR A 27 -3.49 -27.00 -1.33
N ILE A 28 -3.65 -28.23 -0.88
CA ILE A 28 -4.90 -28.69 -0.24
C ILE A 28 -4.58 -29.07 1.20
N THR A 29 -5.38 -28.60 2.14
CA THR A 29 -5.23 -28.88 3.58
C THR A 29 -6.47 -29.58 4.12
N ASP A 30 -6.26 -30.41 5.14
CA ASP A 30 -7.33 -31.16 5.81
C ASP A 30 -7.55 -30.63 7.24
N PRO A 31 -8.65 -29.89 7.50
CA PRO A 31 -8.95 -29.35 8.81
C PRO A 31 -9.37 -30.41 9.84
N SER A 32 -9.68 -31.64 9.41
CA SER A 32 -10.04 -32.73 10.33
C SER A 32 -8.82 -33.35 11.03
N LEU A 33 -7.61 -33.14 10.48
CA LEU A 33 -6.36 -33.61 11.06
C LEU A 33 -5.77 -32.58 12.04
N PRO A 34 -5.00 -33.03 13.06
CA PRO A 34 -4.35 -32.13 14.00
C PRO A 34 -3.49 -31.09 13.29
N ASP A 35 -3.66 -29.81 13.70
CA ASP A 35 -2.94 -28.65 13.17
C ASP A 35 -3.27 -28.23 11.72
N HIS A 36 -4.33 -28.81 11.12
CA HIS A 36 -4.78 -28.47 9.76
C HIS A 36 -3.64 -28.55 8.73
N PRO A 37 -3.03 -29.74 8.55
CA PRO A 37 -1.85 -29.93 7.72
C PRO A 37 -2.18 -29.88 6.23
N ILE A 38 -1.16 -29.56 5.44
CA ILE A 38 -1.18 -29.73 3.99
C ILE A 38 -1.16 -31.24 3.66
N ILE A 39 -2.07 -31.68 2.81
CA ILE A 39 -2.17 -33.05 2.31
C ILE A 39 -1.80 -33.18 0.83
N PHE A 40 -1.71 -32.06 0.12
CA PHE A 40 -1.31 -32.01 -1.29
C PHE A 40 -0.64 -30.68 -1.63
N VAL A 41 0.37 -30.73 -2.49
CA VAL A 41 1.02 -29.56 -3.11
C VAL A 41 1.24 -29.82 -4.60
N ASN A 42 1.18 -28.78 -5.44
CA ASN A 42 1.60 -28.87 -6.83
C ASN A 42 3.09 -28.51 -7.01
N LYS A 43 3.64 -28.77 -8.21
CA LYS A 43 5.00 -28.32 -8.55
C LYS A 43 5.21 -26.81 -8.48
N GLY A 44 4.18 -26.02 -8.77
CA GLY A 44 4.22 -24.56 -8.66
C GLY A 44 4.55 -24.11 -7.24
N PHE A 45 3.98 -24.75 -6.23
CA PHE A 45 4.23 -24.44 -4.81
C PHE A 45 5.68 -24.76 -4.42
N LEU A 46 6.18 -25.92 -4.85
CA LEU A 46 7.55 -26.36 -4.58
C LEU A 46 8.56 -25.39 -5.20
N GLN A 47 8.34 -25.01 -6.46
CA GLN A 47 9.21 -24.06 -7.17
C GLN A 47 9.15 -22.66 -6.56
N LEU A 48 7.96 -22.20 -6.16
CA LEU A 48 7.75 -20.90 -5.54
C LEU A 48 8.49 -20.78 -4.20
N THR A 49 8.36 -21.82 -3.36
CA THR A 49 8.79 -21.76 -1.95
C THR A 49 10.18 -22.36 -1.71
N GLY A 50 10.67 -23.20 -2.62
CA GLY A 50 11.93 -23.93 -2.49
C GLY A 50 11.90 -25.13 -1.53
N TYR A 51 10.76 -25.45 -0.95
CA TYR A 51 10.57 -26.65 -0.13
C TYR A 51 10.30 -27.87 -0.99
N SER A 52 10.71 -29.05 -0.51
CA SER A 52 10.29 -30.31 -1.13
C SER A 52 8.89 -30.73 -0.69
N GLU A 53 8.30 -31.71 -1.37
CA GLU A 53 6.99 -32.24 -1.02
C GLU A 53 7.02 -32.87 0.38
N GLU A 54 8.08 -33.62 0.70
CA GLU A 54 8.28 -34.27 2.00
C GLU A 54 8.43 -33.26 3.15
N GLU A 55 8.94 -32.06 2.86
CA GLU A 55 9.09 -30.99 3.84
C GLU A 55 7.82 -30.17 4.03
N ALA A 56 6.90 -30.19 3.07
CA ALA A 56 5.70 -29.36 3.06
C ALA A 56 4.44 -30.15 3.51
N VAL A 57 4.25 -31.35 2.97
CA VAL A 57 3.10 -32.21 3.30
C VAL A 57 3.19 -32.67 4.76
N GLY A 58 2.05 -32.67 5.45
CA GLY A 58 1.96 -32.98 6.88
C GLY A 58 2.18 -31.78 7.81
N ARG A 59 2.52 -30.60 7.28
CA ARG A 59 2.70 -29.38 8.08
C ARG A 59 1.65 -28.34 7.73
N ASN A 60 1.38 -27.45 8.67
CA ASN A 60 0.60 -26.26 8.38
C ASN A 60 1.42 -25.24 7.58
N CYS A 61 0.81 -24.59 6.57
CA CYS A 61 1.45 -23.63 5.67
C CYS A 61 2.06 -22.39 6.39
N ARG A 62 1.78 -22.19 7.68
CA ARG A 62 2.36 -21.10 8.48
C ARG A 62 3.88 -21.12 8.58
N PHE A 63 4.57 -22.21 8.21
CA PHE A 63 6.04 -22.21 8.16
C PHE A 63 6.63 -21.20 7.17
N LEU A 64 5.83 -20.70 6.22
CA LEU A 64 6.23 -19.62 5.31
C LEU A 64 6.21 -18.23 5.96
N GLN A 65 5.64 -18.08 7.16
CA GLN A 65 5.48 -16.80 7.85
C GLN A 65 6.79 -16.39 8.56
N GLY A 66 7.01 -15.08 8.69
CA GLY A 66 8.08 -14.52 9.51
C GLY A 66 7.55 -13.57 10.58
N ASN A 67 8.45 -13.01 11.39
CA ASN A 67 8.09 -12.14 12.53
C ASN A 67 7.36 -10.85 12.09
N ASP A 68 7.57 -10.42 10.85
CA ASP A 68 7.01 -9.22 10.24
C ASP A 68 5.84 -9.51 9.29
N SER A 69 5.33 -10.74 9.26
CA SER A 69 4.07 -11.05 8.59
C SER A 69 2.90 -10.28 9.25
N ASN A 70 2.08 -9.63 8.44
CA ASN A 70 1.01 -8.74 8.92
C ASN A 70 -0.04 -9.52 9.74
N ARG A 71 -0.12 -9.22 11.04
CA ARG A 71 -1.04 -9.89 11.97
C ARG A 71 -2.50 -9.68 11.62
N SER A 72 -2.89 -8.50 11.14
CA SER A 72 -4.28 -8.20 10.75
C SER A 72 -4.74 -9.05 9.58
N GLU A 73 -3.88 -9.24 8.58
CA GLU A 73 -4.16 -10.11 7.43
C GLU A 73 -4.23 -11.59 7.84
N LEU A 74 -3.35 -12.03 8.74
CA LEU A 74 -3.41 -13.39 9.30
C LEU A 74 -4.72 -13.64 10.07
N GLU A 75 -5.22 -12.66 10.81
CA GLU A 75 -6.52 -12.76 11.50
C GLU A 75 -7.69 -12.86 10.51
N LYS A 76 -7.63 -12.21 9.34
CA LYS A 76 -8.64 -12.38 8.28
C LYS A 76 -8.69 -13.84 7.81
N VAL A 77 -7.53 -14.43 7.53
CA VAL A 77 -7.42 -15.84 7.15
C VAL A 77 -7.98 -16.77 8.23
N ARG A 78 -7.59 -16.56 9.51
CA ARG A 78 -8.11 -17.36 10.63
C ARG A 78 -9.62 -17.29 10.75
N ARG A 79 -10.20 -16.09 10.61
CA ARG A 79 -11.65 -15.90 10.64
C ARG A 79 -12.35 -16.59 9.48
N ALA A 80 -11.82 -16.50 8.28
CA ALA A 80 -12.39 -17.13 7.09
C ALA A 80 -12.38 -18.67 7.23
N ILE A 81 -11.26 -19.26 7.67
CA ILE A 81 -11.19 -20.69 7.96
C ILE A 81 -12.23 -21.09 9.01
N LYS A 82 -12.35 -20.35 10.12
CA LYS A 82 -13.33 -20.64 11.18
C LYS A 82 -14.79 -20.55 10.70
N LYS A 83 -15.07 -19.67 9.74
CA LYS A 83 -16.41 -19.48 9.18
C LYS A 83 -16.67 -20.33 7.93
N GLU A 84 -15.68 -21.10 7.49
CA GLU A 84 -15.76 -21.87 6.24
C GLU A 84 -16.09 -20.97 5.04
N GLU A 85 -15.45 -19.80 4.99
CA GLU A 85 -15.58 -18.75 3.96
C GLU A 85 -14.26 -18.58 3.20
N SER A 86 -14.35 -17.99 2.01
CA SER A 86 -13.20 -17.63 1.19
C SER A 86 -12.46 -16.41 1.75
N ALA A 87 -11.14 -16.36 1.54
CA ALA A 87 -10.34 -15.17 1.85
C ALA A 87 -9.21 -14.96 0.84
N ALA A 88 -8.92 -13.69 0.54
CA ALA A 88 -7.77 -13.28 -0.24
C ALA A 88 -6.98 -12.23 0.55
N VAL A 89 -5.69 -12.47 0.79
CA VAL A 89 -4.80 -11.54 1.50
C VAL A 89 -3.41 -11.53 0.86
N GLN A 90 -2.64 -10.48 1.10
CA GLN A 90 -1.24 -10.42 0.73
C GLN A 90 -0.37 -10.44 1.99
N LEU A 91 0.53 -11.42 2.07
CA LEU A 91 1.39 -11.66 3.21
C LEU A 91 2.86 -11.62 2.81
N LYS A 92 3.68 -11.08 3.71
CA LYS A 92 5.13 -11.23 3.62
C LYS A 92 5.51 -12.64 4.08
N ASN A 93 6.06 -13.45 3.18
CA ASN A 93 6.47 -14.83 3.43
C ASN A 93 7.93 -15.04 3.04
N TYR A 94 8.47 -16.19 3.44
CA TYR A 94 9.87 -16.54 3.29
C TYR A 94 10.01 -17.91 2.66
N LYS A 95 10.85 -17.99 1.63
CA LYS A 95 11.26 -19.24 0.97
C LYS A 95 12.21 -20.03 1.88
N LYS A 96 12.50 -21.26 1.50
CA LYS A 96 13.40 -22.15 2.27
C LYS A 96 14.79 -21.55 2.51
N ASP A 97 15.31 -20.82 1.54
CA ASP A 97 16.61 -20.14 1.60
C ASP A 97 16.58 -18.82 2.41
N GLY A 98 15.40 -18.44 2.96
CA GLY A 98 15.19 -17.18 3.66
C GLY A 98 14.87 -16.00 2.74
N THR A 99 14.80 -16.20 1.42
CA THR A 99 14.41 -15.14 0.48
C THR A 99 12.98 -14.72 0.76
N MET A 100 12.81 -13.42 0.99
CA MET A 100 11.50 -12.81 1.22
C MET A 100 10.72 -12.69 -0.09
N PHE A 101 9.41 -12.95 -0.02
CA PHE A 101 8.49 -12.67 -1.12
C PHE A 101 7.12 -12.23 -0.61
N TRP A 102 6.44 -11.41 -1.40
CA TRP A 102 5.03 -11.07 -1.21
C TRP A 102 4.17 -12.18 -1.78
N ASN A 103 3.53 -12.93 -0.90
CA ASN A 103 2.60 -14.00 -1.23
C ASN A 103 1.18 -13.46 -1.25
N GLU A 104 0.58 -13.35 -2.43
CA GLU A 104 -0.87 -13.23 -2.55
C GLU A 104 -1.48 -14.62 -2.36
N VAL A 105 -2.17 -14.80 -1.24
CA VAL A 105 -2.79 -16.07 -0.86
C VAL A 105 -4.30 -15.96 -0.92
N VAL A 106 -4.90 -16.89 -1.65
CA VAL A 106 -6.36 -17.10 -1.70
C VAL A 106 -6.66 -18.45 -1.06
N ILE A 107 -7.65 -18.50 -0.19
CA ILE A 107 -8.10 -19.71 0.49
C ILE A 107 -9.58 -19.91 0.20
N GLU A 108 -9.92 -21.11 -0.26
CA GLU A 108 -11.27 -21.50 -0.65
C GLU A 108 -11.70 -22.78 0.08
N PRO A 109 -12.85 -22.81 0.76
CA PRO A 109 -13.39 -24.04 1.34
C PRO A 109 -13.90 -24.97 0.23
N LEU A 110 -13.56 -26.25 0.31
CA LEU A 110 -14.03 -27.29 -0.61
C LEU A 110 -14.75 -28.37 0.19
N ARG A 111 -16.07 -28.50 -0.01
CA ARG A 111 -16.82 -29.66 0.48
C ARG A 111 -16.81 -30.76 -0.59
N PHE A 112 -16.45 -31.97 -0.17
CA PHE A 112 -16.36 -33.13 -1.05
C PHE A 112 -17.02 -34.33 -0.36
N THR A 113 -17.95 -34.97 -1.06
CA THR A 113 -18.65 -36.16 -0.55
C THR A 113 -18.09 -37.41 -1.21
N GLU A 114 -17.58 -38.34 -0.41
CA GLU A 114 -17.14 -39.66 -0.86
C GLU A 114 -17.68 -40.74 0.07
N GLY A 115 -18.24 -41.81 -0.50
CA GLY A 115 -18.81 -42.90 0.30
C GLY A 115 -20.03 -42.52 1.15
N GLY A 116 -20.64 -41.35 0.91
CA GLY A 116 -21.76 -40.83 1.71
C GLY A 116 -21.35 -39.94 2.89
N GLU A 117 -20.05 -39.76 3.12
CA GLU A 117 -19.52 -38.82 4.12
C GLU A 117 -19.07 -37.52 3.44
N GLU A 118 -19.57 -36.38 3.92
CA GLU A 118 -19.08 -35.07 3.49
C GLU A 118 -17.83 -34.69 4.28
N LYS A 119 -16.78 -34.29 3.58
CA LYS A 119 -15.53 -33.79 4.16
C LYS A 119 -15.28 -32.36 3.69
N LEU A 120 -14.75 -31.55 4.59
CA LEU A 120 -14.28 -30.20 4.32
C LEU A 120 -12.77 -30.25 4.09
N TYR A 121 -12.31 -29.62 3.02
CA TYR A 121 -10.91 -29.30 2.75
C TYR A 121 -10.77 -27.80 2.52
N PHE A 122 -9.55 -27.29 2.55
CA PHE A 122 -9.25 -25.94 2.09
C PHE A 122 -8.24 -25.98 0.96
N ILE A 123 -8.54 -25.26 -0.12
CA ILE A 123 -7.63 -25.04 -1.24
C ILE A 123 -6.94 -23.70 -1.01
N GLY A 124 -5.61 -23.71 -1.00
CA GLY A 124 -4.78 -22.51 -0.95
C GLY A 124 -4.12 -22.27 -2.29
N PHE A 125 -4.22 -21.05 -2.81
CA PHE A 125 -3.50 -20.58 -3.99
C PHE A 125 -2.46 -19.55 -3.56
N GLN A 126 -1.22 -19.68 -4.04
CA GLN A 126 -0.12 -18.78 -3.69
C GLN A 126 0.51 -18.19 -4.95
N LYS A 127 0.60 -16.87 -5.03
CA LYS A 127 1.26 -16.16 -6.13
C LYS A 127 2.32 -15.21 -5.57
N ASP A 128 3.55 -15.31 -6.09
CA ASP A 128 4.58 -14.30 -5.87
C ASP A 128 4.18 -13.02 -6.60
N VAL A 129 3.91 -11.95 -5.85
CA VAL A 129 3.59 -10.62 -6.39
C VAL A 129 4.68 -9.60 -6.06
N THR A 130 5.88 -10.07 -5.70
CA THR A 130 7.00 -9.20 -5.30
C THR A 130 7.40 -8.27 -6.44
N SER A 131 7.58 -8.81 -7.65
CA SER A 131 7.97 -8.02 -8.83
C SER A 131 6.92 -6.98 -9.20
N GLU A 132 5.64 -7.34 -9.18
CA GLU A 132 4.55 -6.41 -9.47
C GLU A 132 4.51 -5.27 -8.45
N ARG A 133 4.70 -5.58 -7.16
CA ARG A 133 4.76 -4.56 -6.10
C ARG A 133 5.98 -3.65 -6.23
N GLU A 134 7.14 -4.20 -6.58
CA GLU A 134 8.35 -3.41 -6.80
C GLU A 134 8.19 -2.48 -8.00
N GLN A 135 7.64 -2.95 -9.11
CA GLN A 135 7.35 -2.13 -10.29
C GLN A 135 6.34 -1.03 -9.98
N GLN A 136 5.28 -1.35 -9.24
CA GLN A 136 4.27 -0.35 -8.84
C GLN A 136 4.88 0.72 -7.92
N LYS A 137 5.77 0.31 -7.00
CA LYS A 137 6.51 1.23 -6.13
C LYS A 137 7.48 2.11 -6.93
N GLN A 138 8.22 1.52 -7.88
CA GLN A 138 9.12 2.28 -8.75
C GLN A 138 8.37 3.31 -9.58
N LEU A 139 7.23 2.92 -10.16
CA LEU A 139 6.38 3.85 -10.90
C LEU A 139 5.86 4.98 -10.00
N SER A 140 5.39 4.66 -8.79
CA SER A 140 4.98 5.68 -7.81
C SER A 140 6.12 6.64 -7.49
N ASN A 141 7.32 6.11 -7.22
CA ASN A 141 8.49 6.93 -6.93
C ASN A 141 8.88 7.82 -8.11
N SER A 142 8.85 7.31 -9.35
CA SER A 142 9.11 8.11 -10.55
C SER A 142 8.08 9.24 -10.73
N LEU A 143 6.80 8.99 -10.44
CA LEU A 143 5.78 10.04 -10.44
C LEU A 143 6.04 11.08 -9.34
N ASP A 144 6.42 10.63 -8.14
CA ASP A 144 6.79 11.52 -7.04
C ASP A 144 8.03 12.36 -7.37
N GLU A 145 9.02 11.80 -8.08
CA GLU A 145 10.22 12.52 -8.55
C GLU A 145 9.87 13.60 -9.60
N VAL A 146 9.01 13.28 -10.56
CA VAL A 146 8.50 14.27 -11.54
C VAL A 146 7.79 15.41 -10.81
N LEU A 147 6.99 15.11 -9.78
CA LEU A 147 6.31 16.11 -8.96
C LEU A 147 7.24 16.85 -7.98
N ALA A 148 8.40 16.29 -7.63
CA ALA A 148 9.40 16.91 -6.78
C ALA A 148 10.24 17.97 -7.51
N ILE A 149 10.39 17.86 -8.84
CA ILE A 149 11.06 18.89 -9.65
C ILE A 149 10.15 20.12 -9.82
N SER A 150 8.82 19.90 -9.86
CA SER A 150 7.81 20.96 -9.91
C SER A 150 7.56 21.55 -8.52
N THR A 151 8.47 22.39 -8.02
CA THR A 151 8.13 23.40 -7.01
C THR A 151 7.91 24.69 -7.78
N PRO A 152 6.84 24.81 -8.59
CA PRO A 152 6.70 25.95 -9.47
C PRO A 152 6.18 27.07 -8.60
N ILE A 153 7.08 27.90 -8.08
CA ILE A 153 6.67 29.17 -7.49
C ILE A 153 6.20 30.01 -8.67
N VAL A 154 4.90 30.27 -8.76
CA VAL A 154 4.25 31.00 -9.84
C VAL A 154 3.99 32.43 -9.36
N PRO A 155 4.72 33.43 -9.87
CA PRO A 155 4.35 34.83 -9.68
C PRO A 155 3.04 35.09 -10.42
N VAL A 156 2.01 35.55 -9.73
CA VAL A 156 0.68 35.81 -10.34
C VAL A 156 0.49 37.30 -10.62
N LYS A 157 1.15 38.17 -9.85
CA LYS A 157 1.19 39.63 -10.03
C LYS A 157 2.40 40.20 -9.29
N ASP A 158 2.72 41.47 -9.54
CA ASP A 158 3.63 42.25 -8.69
C ASP A 158 3.22 42.10 -7.22
N GLY A 159 4.13 41.58 -6.40
CA GLY A 159 3.92 41.43 -4.97
C GLY A 159 3.25 40.11 -4.53
N ILE A 160 2.84 39.22 -5.45
CA ILE A 160 2.08 38.00 -5.11
C ILE A 160 2.63 36.77 -5.84
N SER A 161 3.02 35.77 -5.04
CA SER A 161 3.48 34.47 -5.53
C SER A 161 2.66 33.32 -4.97
N ILE A 162 2.48 32.27 -5.78
CA ILE A 162 1.71 31.08 -5.40
C ILE A 162 2.58 29.83 -5.56
N LEU A 163 2.55 28.95 -4.57
CA LEU A 163 3.16 27.63 -4.59
C LEU A 163 2.10 26.54 -4.48
N PRO A 164 1.72 25.89 -5.60
CA PRO A 164 0.82 24.76 -5.57
C PRO A 164 1.56 23.50 -5.07
N VAL A 165 0.97 22.81 -4.08
CA VAL A 165 1.47 21.54 -3.56
C VAL A 165 0.49 20.42 -3.94
N ILE A 166 0.90 19.60 -4.90
CA ILE A 166 0.11 18.49 -5.43
C ILE A 166 0.75 17.16 -5.03
N GLY A 167 -0.03 16.18 -4.58
CA GLY A 167 0.43 14.82 -4.27
C GLY A 167 0.77 14.62 -2.79
N THR A 168 1.80 13.83 -2.51
CA THR A 168 2.27 13.59 -1.14
C THR A 168 3.45 14.51 -0.79
N LEU A 169 3.48 15.02 0.45
CA LEU A 169 4.59 15.83 0.93
C LEU A 169 5.52 14.96 1.78
N THR A 170 6.58 14.44 1.17
CA THR A 170 7.63 13.69 1.86
C THR A 170 8.67 14.63 2.49
N GLU A 171 9.47 14.12 3.42
CA GLU A 171 10.57 14.88 4.05
C GLU A 171 11.57 15.42 3.02
N GLN A 172 12.00 14.57 2.08
CA GLN A 172 12.91 14.99 1.01
C GLN A 172 12.31 16.10 0.14
N ARG A 173 11.02 15.97 -0.22
CA ARG A 173 10.32 16.99 -1.02
C ARG A 173 10.21 18.30 -0.25
N PHE A 174 9.93 18.24 1.05
CA PHE A 174 9.86 19.41 1.90
C PHE A 174 11.19 20.15 1.98
N GLN A 175 12.31 19.43 2.16
CA GLN A 175 13.64 20.06 2.18
C GLN A 175 13.96 20.77 0.85
N ASN A 176 13.70 20.11 -0.28
CA ASN A 176 13.89 20.71 -1.60
C ASN A 176 12.99 21.95 -1.80
N MET A 177 11.75 21.88 -1.30
CA MET A 177 10.80 23.00 -1.35
C MET A 177 11.28 24.17 -0.49
N LEU A 178 11.75 23.90 0.72
CA LEU A 178 12.26 24.90 1.65
C LEU A 178 13.47 25.65 1.06
N GLU A 179 14.40 24.93 0.45
CA GLU A 179 15.57 25.50 -0.23
C GLU A 179 15.16 26.43 -1.40
N LYS A 180 14.25 25.97 -2.26
CA LYS A 180 13.75 26.76 -3.39
C LYS A 180 12.95 27.98 -2.95
N VAL A 181 12.07 27.83 -1.96
CA VAL A 181 11.29 28.93 -1.40
C VAL A 181 12.22 29.96 -0.77
N SER A 182 13.18 29.53 0.06
CA SER A 182 14.18 30.42 0.67
C SER A 182 14.96 31.21 -0.39
N THR A 183 15.44 30.52 -1.43
CA THR A 183 16.16 31.17 -2.54
C THR A 183 15.28 32.17 -3.28
N TYR A 184 14.01 31.85 -3.49
CA TYR A 184 13.07 32.70 -4.19
C TYR A 184 12.72 33.97 -3.40
N ILE A 185 12.30 33.83 -2.14
CA ILE A 185 11.89 34.97 -1.30
C ILE A 185 13.03 35.95 -1.01
N MET A 186 14.28 35.49 -1.03
CA MET A 186 15.44 36.37 -0.90
C MET A 186 15.61 37.34 -2.07
N HIS A 187 15.08 36.99 -3.24
CA HIS A 187 15.22 37.79 -4.47
C HIS A 187 13.90 38.40 -4.93
N SER A 188 12.75 37.86 -4.49
CA SER A 188 11.44 38.42 -4.79
C SER A 188 11.15 39.64 -3.91
N LYS A 189 10.21 40.47 -4.37
CA LYS A 189 9.68 41.61 -3.60
C LYS A 189 8.20 41.36 -3.29
N ASP A 190 7.90 40.14 -2.89
CA ASP A 190 6.53 39.73 -2.68
C ASP A 190 6.03 40.19 -1.31
N ASP A 191 4.88 40.86 -1.32
CA ASP A 191 4.13 41.19 -0.12
C ASP A 191 3.36 39.97 0.38
N TYR A 192 2.95 39.07 -0.52
CA TYR A 192 2.17 37.88 -0.20
C TYR A 192 2.72 36.60 -0.87
N PHE A 193 2.82 35.53 -0.09
CA PHE A 193 3.16 34.20 -0.57
C PHE A 193 2.04 33.22 -0.21
N ILE A 194 1.38 32.66 -1.23
CA ILE A 194 0.25 31.75 -1.08
C ILE A 194 0.75 30.32 -1.29
N ILE A 195 0.49 29.42 -0.35
CA ILE A 195 0.65 27.97 -0.57
C ILE A 195 -0.72 27.34 -0.79
N ASP A 196 -0.88 26.62 -1.91
CA ASP A 196 -2.12 25.91 -2.21
C ASP A 196 -1.99 24.42 -1.92
N LEU A 197 -2.69 23.96 -0.88
CA LEU A 197 -2.68 22.57 -0.41
C LEU A 197 -3.87 21.76 -0.95
N SER A 198 -4.65 22.32 -1.89
CA SER A 198 -5.84 21.69 -2.44
C SER A 198 -5.59 20.33 -3.10
N GLY A 199 -4.36 20.11 -3.61
CA GLY A 199 -3.93 18.88 -4.26
C GLY A 199 -3.25 17.86 -3.34
N LEU A 200 -3.21 18.10 -2.03
CA LEU A 200 -2.53 17.23 -1.07
C LEU A 200 -3.41 16.04 -0.68
N LEU A 201 -2.88 14.82 -0.74
CA LEU A 201 -3.64 13.58 -0.51
C LEU A 201 -3.87 13.23 0.98
N GLY A 202 -3.51 14.12 1.89
CA GLY A 202 -3.72 13.95 3.32
C GLY A 202 -2.80 14.84 4.14
N ILE A 203 -3.24 15.20 5.35
CA ILE A 203 -2.46 16.01 6.27
C ILE A 203 -2.23 15.22 7.56
N ASP A 204 -0.97 14.91 7.82
CA ASP A 204 -0.48 14.30 9.06
C ASP A 204 0.27 15.33 9.91
N THR A 205 0.86 14.86 11.02
CA THR A 205 1.64 15.70 11.92
C THR A 205 2.90 16.27 11.26
N PHE A 206 3.50 15.55 10.31
CA PHE A 206 4.68 16.02 9.58
C PHE A 206 4.31 17.18 8.65
N VAL A 207 3.23 17.05 7.87
CA VAL A 207 2.75 18.12 6.99
C VAL A 207 2.40 19.37 7.78
N ALA A 208 1.77 19.24 8.95
CA ALA A 208 1.46 20.37 9.81
C ALA A 208 2.75 21.11 10.24
N ASP A 209 3.75 20.38 10.76
CA ASP A 209 5.05 20.94 11.14
C ASP A 209 5.79 21.60 9.96
N ALA A 210 5.71 20.99 8.78
CA ALA A 210 6.25 21.54 7.54
C ALA A 210 5.63 22.89 7.16
N ILE A 211 4.32 23.05 7.29
CA ILE A 211 3.62 24.32 7.00
C ILE A 211 4.08 25.42 7.96
N PHE A 212 4.24 25.11 9.26
CA PHE A 212 4.73 26.08 10.24
C PHE A 212 6.17 26.51 9.98
N LYS A 213 7.05 25.56 9.63
CA LYS A 213 8.44 25.88 9.25
C LYS A 213 8.51 26.82 8.04
N LEU A 214 7.62 26.64 7.05
CA LEU A 214 7.52 27.56 5.92
C LEU A 214 6.99 28.94 6.33
N HIS A 215 5.94 28.98 7.16
CA HIS A 215 5.39 30.21 7.69
C HIS A 215 6.48 31.04 8.38
N ASP A 216 7.27 30.41 9.26
CA ASP A 216 8.32 31.09 9.99
C ASP A 216 9.42 31.62 9.05
N LEU A 217 9.84 30.80 8.08
CA LEU A 217 10.82 31.21 7.07
C LEU A 217 10.37 32.44 6.26
N ILE A 218 9.13 32.44 5.78
CA ILE A 218 8.58 33.49 4.91
C ILE A 218 8.27 34.75 5.72
N SER A 219 7.77 34.60 6.95
CA SER A 219 7.43 35.75 7.81
C SER A 219 8.68 36.54 8.22
N LEU A 220 9.85 35.88 8.31
CA LEU A 220 11.13 36.55 8.59
C LEU A 220 11.56 37.53 7.49
N THR A 221 11.08 37.37 6.25
CA THR A 221 11.39 38.29 5.15
C THR A 221 10.42 39.47 5.05
N GLY A 222 9.41 39.52 5.94
CA GLY A 222 8.36 40.54 5.90
C GLY A 222 7.26 40.25 4.88
N THR A 223 7.28 39.06 4.25
CA THR A 223 6.26 38.59 3.32
C THR A 223 5.14 37.91 4.11
N GLU A 224 3.88 38.23 3.79
CA GLU A 224 2.72 37.63 4.44
C GLU A 224 2.42 36.24 3.85
N PHE A 225 2.39 35.22 4.71
CA PHE A 225 2.14 33.84 4.29
C PHE A 225 0.68 33.45 4.41
N LEU A 226 0.07 33.01 3.30
CA LEU A 226 -1.33 32.60 3.22
C LEU A 226 -1.43 31.13 2.82
N VAL A 227 -2.33 30.39 3.47
CA VAL A 227 -2.54 28.96 3.19
C VAL A 227 -3.92 28.73 2.59
N THR A 228 -4.02 28.01 1.48
CA THR A 228 -5.28 27.69 0.82
C THR A 228 -5.51 26.19 0.64
N GLY A 229 -6.76 25.80 0.37
CA GLY A 229 -7.09 24.42 0.03
C GLY A 229 -7.09 23.46 1.23
N ILE A 230 -7.12 24.01 2.45
CA ILE A 230 -7.23 23.23 3.67
C ILE A 230 -8.65 22.68 3.77
N GLN A 231 -8.82 21.36 3.61
CA GLN A 231 -10.08 20.69 3.96
C GLN A 231 -10.29 20.68 5.49
N THR A 232 -11.56 20.62 5.89
CA THR A 232 -12.10 20.69 7.26
C THR A 232 -11.36 19.81 8.30
N ASP A 233 -10.67 18.77 7.85
CA ASP A 233 -9.93 17.82 8.68
C ASP A 233 -8.67 18.41 9.34
N LEU A 234 -8.01 19.39 8.70
CA LEU A 234 -6.83 20.02 9.26
C LEU A 234 -7.19 20.88 10.47
N ALA A 235 -8.26 21.67 10.36
CA ALA A 235 -8.77 22.50 11.45
C ALA A 235 -9.13 21.62 12.67
N MET A 236 -9.69 20.44 12.44
CA MET A 236 -10.00 19.46 13.50
C MET A 236 -8.74 18.85 14.13
N LYS A 237 -7.79 18.34 13.34
CA LYS A 237 -6.52 17.79 13.85
C LYS A 237 -5.68 18.84 14.59
N MET A 238 -5.74 20.09 14.14
CA MET A 238 -5.00 21.19 14.77
C MET A 238 -5.62 21.64 16.08
N ALA A 239 -6.95 21.60 16.21
CA ALA A 239 -7.63 21.76 17.49
C ALA A 239 -7.24 20.65 18.49
N GLU A 240 -7.07 19.41 18.03
CA GLU A 240 -6.58 18.30 18.87
C GLU A 240 -5.13 18.47 19.32
N LEU A 241 -4.26 19.02 18.46
CA LEU A 241 -2.83 19.21 18.74
C LEU A 241 -2.53 20.43 19.62
N ARG A 242 -3.52 21.27 19.97
CA ARG A 242 -3.36 22.52 20.75
C ARG A 242 -2.27 23.45 20.21
N VAL A 243 -2.07 23.47 18.89
CA VAL A 243 -1.15 24.42 18.26
C VAL A 243 -1.88 25.75 18.09
N ASP A 244 -1.30 26.84 18.60
CA ASP A 244 -1.90 28.18 18.49
C ASP A 244 -1.74 28.71 17.05
N PHE A 245 -2.88 28.97 16.41
CA PHE A 245 -2.98 29.40 15.02
C PHE A 245 -3.03 30.91 14.84
N GLY A 246 -2.91 31.70 15.91
CA GLY A 246 -3.13 33.15 15.87
C GLY A 246 -2.36 33.91 14.77
N GLY A 247 -1.28 33.34 14.22
CA GLY A 247 -0.49 33.93 13.14
C GLY A 247 -0.82 33.50 11.70
N LEU A 248 -1.51 32.37 11.48
CA LEU A 248 -1.58 31.76 10.13
C LEU A 248 -2.94 32.00 9.46
N LYS A 249 -2.94 32.77 8.37
CA LYS A 249 -4.15 33.12 7.61
C LYS A 249 -4.51 32.02 6.61
N THR A 250 -5.72 31.48 6.73
CA THR A 250 -6.20 30.37 5.89
C THR A 250 -7.42 30.75 5.06
N TYR A 251 -7.50 30.27 3.82
CA TYR A 251 -8.66 30.45 2.94
C TYR A 251 -9.09 29.13 2.31
N MET A 252 -10.36 29.04 1.91
CA MET A 252 -10.91 27.83 1.29
C MET A 252 -10.22 27.47 -0.04
N ASN A 253 -9.84 28.46 -0.83
CA ASN A 253 -9.19 28.28 -2.12
C ASN A 253 -8.37 29.54 -2.47
N VAL A 254 -7.54 29.41 -3.51
CA VAL A 254 -6.70 30.52 -4.01
C VAL A 254 -7.52 31.75 -4.37
N LYS A 255 -8.69 31.58 -4.98
CA LYS A 255 -9.56 32.70 -5.39
C LYS A 255 -9.96 33.56 -4.19
N ALA A 256 -10.39 32.93 -3.09
CA ALA A 256 -10.79 33.62 -1.87
C ALA A 256 -9.61 34.36 -1.19
N ALA A 257 -8.40 33.79 -1.27
CA ALA A 257 -7.20 34.48 -0.78
C ALA A 257 -6.88 35.72 -1.62
N LEU A 258 -6.94 35.62 -2.96
CA LEU A 258 -6.69 36.75 -3.85
C LEU A 258 -7.74 37.87 -3.67
N GLU A 259 -9.03 37.54 -3.53
CA GLU A 259 -10.08 38.53 -3.25
C GLU A 259 -9.83 39.28 -1.94
N HIS A 260 -9.28 38.63 -0.91
CA HIS A 260 -8.94 39.27 0.37
C HIS A 260 -7.81 40.30 0.24
N ILE A 261 -6.82 40.01 -0.60
CA ILE A 261 -5.67 40.89 -0.86
C ILE A 261 -6.06 42.08 -1.76
N GLN A 262 -7.36 42.27 -2.02
CA GLN A 262 -7.91 43.30 -2.91
C GLN A 262 -7.40 43.14 -4.35
N PHE A 263 -7.41 41.90 -4.83
CA PHE A 263 -7.33 41.62 -6.25
C PHE A 263 -8.62 42.01 -6.97
#